data_AF-U2IC23-F1
#
_entry.id   AF-U2IC23-F1
#
_cell.length_a   1.000
_cell.length_b   1.000
_cell.length_c   1.000
_cell.angle_alpha   90.00
_cell.angle_beta   90.00
_cell.angle_gamma   90.00
#
_symmetry.space_group_name_H-M   'P 1'
#
loop_
_entity.id
_entity.type
_entity.pdbx_description
1 polymer ?
#
loop_
_entity_poly.entity_id
_entity_poly.type
_entity_poly.pdbx_seq_one_letter_code
_entity_poly.pdbx_strand_id
1 'polypeptide(L)'
;MHRVTKRITYATAVAIALLATVVCLCLTGYIRVYGIRSGYAYLSREERARIVFSRNKLRDLDRTLDRVHREKKILCVNGAELRATLASKPKALVYLFTEGCTSSNCLPLSTIGAYAHKIGAEPYYVAIDLMPGLLRRTEPILSIDYTHYGTKWHDSFYEAFVKDLTGRSTNEEHFSLVLFERGRIVRTFTTEELLQ
;
A
#
# COMPACT_ATOMS: atom_id res chain seq x y z
N MET A 1 -35.24 20.84 -35.23
CA MET A 1 -34.17 21.30 -34.31
C MET A 1 -34.61 21.33 -32.84
N HIS A 2 -35.77 21.93 -32.48
CA HIS A 2 -36.19 22.13 -31.08
C HIS A 2 -36.36 20.84 -30.22
N ARG A 3 -36.81 19.72 -30.81
CA ARG A 3 -36.96 18.42 -30.12
C ARG A 3 -35.62 17.75 -29.78
N VAL A 4 -34.59 17.97 -30.59
CA VAL A 4 -33.25 17.38 -30.40
C VAL A 4 -32.55 18.10 -29.26
N THR A 5 -32.64 19.43 -29.20
CA THR A 5 -32.08 20.25 -28.12
C THR A 5 -32.69 19.89 -26.75
N LYS A 6 -34.02 19.69 -26.66
CA LYS A 6 -34.68 19.27 -25.41
C LYS A 6 -34.23 17.89 -24.91
N ARG A 7 -33.98 16.93 -25.80
CA ARG A 7 -33.48 15.59 -25.43
C ARG A 7 -32.03 15.65 -24.93
N ILE A 8 -31.19 16.47 -25.55
CA ILE A 8 -29.79 16.67 -25.12
C ILE A 8 -29.74 17.34 -23.74
N THR A 9 -30.57 18.37 -23.48
CA THR A 9 -30.65 19.01 -22.16
C THR A 9 -31.19 18.08 -21.08
N TYR A 10 -32.14 17.21 -21.42
CA TYR A 10 -32.67 16.22 -20.45
C TYR A 10 -31.63 15.14 -20.13
N ALA A 11 -30.95 14.61 -21.15
CA ALA A 11 -29.92 13.60 -20.96
C ALA A 11 -28.73 14.12 -20.15
N THR A 12 -28.31 15.37 -20.38
CA THR A 12 -27.25 16.02 -19.61
C THR A 12 -27.67 16.28 -18.15
N ALA A 13 -28.89 16.75 -17.91
CA ALA A 13 -29.41 16.92 -16.55
C ALA A 13 -29.49 15.59 -15.77
N VAL A 14 -29.95 14.52 -16.43
CA VAL A 14 -29.98 13.17 -15.82
C VAL A 14 -28.56 12.67 -15.50
N ALA A 15 -27.61 12.84 -16.42
CA ALA A 15 -26.22 12.44 -16.19
C ALA A 15 -25.58 13.20 -15.01
N ILE A 16 -25.83 14.51 -14.90
CA ILE A 16 -25.35 15.34 -13.79
C ILE A 16 -25.97 14.87 -12.46
N ALA A 17 -27.28 14.58 -12.43
CA ALA A 17 -27.95 14.09 -11.23
C ALA A 17 -27.40 12.72 -10.79
N LEU A 18 -27.11 11.82 -11.72
CA LEU A 18 -26.48 10.52 -11.43
C LEU A 18 -25.06 10.70 -10.87
N LEU A 19 -24.23 11.55 -11.49
CA LEU A 19 -22.89 11.87 -10.99
C LEU A 19 -22.93 12.49 -9.59
N ALA A 20 -23.83 13.44 -9.35
CA ALA A 20 -24.01 14.05 -8.03
C ALA A 20 -24.44 13.03 -6.98
N THR A 21 -25.30 12.08 -7.34
CA THR A 21 -25.73 10.99 -6.46
C THR A 21 -24.58 10.06 -6.10
N VAL A 22 -23.77 9.66 -7.09
CA VAL A 22 -22.57 8.83 -6.87
C VAL A 22 -21.57 9.56 -5.99
N VAL A 23 -21.30 10.85 -6.25
CA VAL A 23 -20.42 11.68 -5.41
C VAL A 23 -20.95 11.75 -3.98
N CYS A 24 -22.26 11.94 -3.79
CA CYS A 24 -22.88 11.97 -2.47
C CYS A 24 -22.72 10.62 -1.73
N LEU A 25 -22.93 9.49 -2.42
CA LEU A 25 -22.74 8.15 -1.86
C LEU A 25 -21.27 7.83 -1.51
N CYS A 26 -20.31 8.37 -2.26
CA CYS A 26 -18.89 8.31 -1.92
C CYS A 26 -18.56 9.18 -0.69
N LEU A 27 -19.15 10.38 -0.58
CA LEU A 27 -18.95 11.29 0.54
C LEU A 27 -19.54 10.76 1.86
N THR A 28 -20.69 10.08 1.80
CA THR A 28 -21.31 9.42 2.96
C THR A 28 -20.63 8.11 3.35
N GLY A 29 -19.65 7.64 2.57
CA GLY A 29 -18.89 6.41 2.83
C GLY A 29 -19.66 5.12 2.52
N TYR A 30 -20.83 5.23 1.87
CA TYR A 30 -21.60 4.08 1.39
C TYR A 30 -20.84 3.35 0.27
N ILE A 31 -20.22 4.13 -0.63
CA ILE A 31 -19.25 3.62 -1.60
C ILE A 31 -17.85 3.88 -1.07
N ARG A 32 -17.05 2.82 -0.95
CA ARG A 32 -15.64 2.90 -0.54
C ARG A 32 -14.74 2.73 -1.75
N VAL A 33 -14.04 3.80 -2.11
CA VAL A 33 -13.03 3.75 -3.17
C VAL A 33 -11.66 3.66 -2.49
N TYR A 34 -11.01 2.50 -2.65
CA TYR A 34 -9.64 2.25 -2.19
C TYR A 34 -8.62 2.71 -3.26
N GLY A 35 -7.36 2.89 -2.89
CA GLY A 35 -6.30 3.32 -3.83
C GLY A 35 -6.23 4.82 -4.12
N ILE A 36 -7.12 5.64 -3.57
CA ILE A 36 -7.06 7.12 -3.69
C ILE A 36 -6.49 7.77 -2.43
N ARG A 37 -6.73 7.14 -1.28
CA ARG A 37 -6.31 7.61 0.04
C ARG A 37 -5.75 6.44 0.84
N SER A 38 -5.08 6.75 1.94
CA SER A 38 -4.45 5.79 2.86
C SER A 38 -5.36 4.70 3.44
N GLY A 39 -6.67 4.74 3.16
CA GLY A 39 -7.65 3.74 3.60
C GLY A 39 -8.03 3.79 5.08
N TYR A 40 -7.25 4.50 5.91
CA TYR A 40 -7.50 4.63 7.36
C TYR A 40 -8.91 5.14 7.71
N ALA A 41 -9.46 6.05 6.89
CA ALA A 41 -10.79 6.60 7.11
C ALA A 41 -11.90 5.55 6.98
N TYR A 42 -11.67 4.48 6.21
CA TYR A 42 -12.64 3.41 5.99
C TYR A 42 -12.61 2.32 7.07
N LEU A 43 -11.59 2.34 7.94
CA LEU A 43 -11.48 1.43 9.06
C LEU A 43 -12.49 1.81 10.15
N SER A 44 -13.08 0.79 10.77
CA SER A 44 -13.88 0.93 11.99
C SER A 44 -13.03 1.41 13.17
N ARG A 45 -13.66 1.83 14.27
CA ARG A 45 -12.94 2.23 15.49
C ARG A 45 -12.05 1.10 16.03
N GLU A 46 -12.55 -0.13 15.99
CA GLU A 46 -11.83 -1.32 16.45
C GLU A 46 -10.65 -1.64 15.53
N GLU A 47 -10.84 -1.54 14.21
CA GLU A 47 -9.77 -1.75 13.24
C GLU A 47 -8.67 -0.68 13.37
N ARG A 48 -9.05 0.59 13.59
CA ARG A 48 -8.10 1.68 13.83
C ARG A 48 -7.27 1.48 15.10
N ALA A 49 -7.85 0.91 16.15
CA ALA A 49 -7.12 0.58 17.38
C ALA A 49 -6.04 -0.50 17.17
N ARG A 50 -6.10 -1.22 16.05
CA ARG A 50 -5.11 -2.23 15.65
C ARG A 50 -4.01 -1.68 14.74
N ILE A 51 -4.02 -0.38 14.44
CA ILE A 51 -2.98 0.28 13.63
C ILE A 51 -1.95 0.92 14.57
N VAL A 52 -0.67 0.56 14.40
CA VAL A 52 0.44 1.04 15.22
C VAL A 52 1.40 1.83 14.35
N PHE A 53 1.54 3.12 14.60
CA PHE A 53 2.50 3.97 13.91
C PHE A 53 3.85 3.94 14.64
N SER A 54 4.91 3.58 13.92
CA SER A 54 6.28 3.52 14.47
C SER A 54 6.84 4.91 14.84
N ARG A 55 6.56 5.94 14.04
CA ARG A 55 6.93 7.35 14.30
C ARG A 55 8.42 7.54 14.62
N ASN A 56 9.33 7.05 13.80
CA ASN A 56 10.80 7.17 13.98
C ASN A 56 11.37 6.38 15.18
N LYS A 57 10.60 5.44 15.73
CA LYS A 57 10.99 4.59 16.88
C LYS A 57 11.27 3.14 16.50
N LEU A 58 11.24 2.77 15.21
CA LEU A 58 11.64 1.45 14.77
C LEU A 58 13.17 1.30 14.95
N ARG A 59 13.58 0.18 15.56
CA ARG A 59 14.99 -0.13 15.87
C ARG A 59 15.33 -1.56 15.49
N ASP A 60 14.45 -2.47 15.88
CA ASP A 60 14.51 -3.90 15.55
C ASP A 60 13.23 -4.25 14.79
N LEU A 61 13.37 -4.44 13.47
CA LEU A 61 12.25 -4.64 12.57
C LEU A 61 11.52 -5.95 12.89
N ASP A 62 12.23 -7.08 12.92
CA ASP A 62 11.60 -8.40 13.04
C ASP A 62 10.93 -8.54 14.41
N ARG A 63 11.65 -8.18 15.48
CA ARG A 63 11.08 -8.31 16.83
C ARG A 63 9.84 -7.45 17.00
N THR A 64 9.85 -6.24 16.45
CA THR A 64 8.70 -5.33 16.53
C THR A 64 7.55 -5.85 15.68
N LEU A 65 7.83 -6.26 14.44
CA LEU A 65 6.85 -6.79 13.51
C LEU A 65 6.19 -8.07 14.05
N ASP A 66 6.99 -9.01 14.58
CA ASP A 66 6.52 -10.24 15.22
C ASP A 66 5.61 -9.96 16.42
N ARG A 67 6.00 -9.03 17.30
CA ARG A 67 5.19 -8.65 18.45
C ARG A 67 3.85 -8.06 18.00
N VAL A 68 3.88 -7.09 17.10
CA VAL A 68 2.68 -6.41 16.58
C VAL A 68 1.77 -7.42 15.86
N HIS A 69 2.34 -8.34 15.10
CA HIS A 69 1.59 -9.38 14.41
C HIS A 69 0.91 -10.36 15.40
N ARG A 70 1.59 -10.80 16.46
CA ARG A 70 0.98 -11.63 17.53
C ARG A 70 -0.17 -10.94 18.25
N GLU A 71 -0.11 -9.62 18.39
CA GLU A 71 -1.20 -8.78 18.91
C GLU A 71 -2.32 -8.55 17.89
N LYS A 72 -2.22 -9.17 16.69
CA LYS A 72 -3.12 -9.01 15.55
C LYS A 72 -3.19 -7.55 15.09
N LYS A 73 -2.08 -6.83 15.11
CA LYS A 73 -1.99 -5.41 14.71
C LYS A 73 -1.19 -5.25 13.42
N ILE A 74 -1.26 -4.07 12.84
CA ILE A 74 -0.46 -3.67 11.66
C ILE A 74 0.52 -2.58 12.08
N LEU A 75 1.79 -2.76 11.73
CA LEU A 75 2.85 -1.79 11.98
C LEU A 75 2.99 -0.87 10.75
N CYS A 76 2.71 0.42 10.94
CA CYS A 76 2.95 1.45 9.96
C CYS A 76 4.36 2.04 10.12
N VAL A 77 5.13 2.07 9.03
CA VAL A 77 6.52 2.55 8.97
C VAL A 77 6.72 3.55 7.85
N ASN A 78 7.65 4.49 8.02
CA ASN A 78 8.13 5.30 6.90
C ASN A 78 9.28 4.60 6.17
N GLY A 79 9.62 5.09 4.97
CA GLY A 79 10.60 4.46 4.09
C GLY A 79 12.02 4.53 4.65
N ALA A 80 12.35 5.63 5.35
CA ALA A 80 13.68 5.87 5.90
C ALA A 80 13.96 4.94 7.08
N GLU A 81 12.99 4.77 7.98
CA GLU A 81 13.04 3.78 9.07
C GLU A 81 13.19 2.36 8.54
N LEU A 82 12.35 1.98 7.57
CA LEU A 82 12.40 0.65 6.97
C LEU A 82 13.78 0.40 6.36
N ARG A 83 14.25 1.31 5.49
CA ARG A 83 15.58 1.24 4.88
C ARG A 83 16.70 1.11 5.91
N ALA A 84 16.67 1.92 6.97
CA ALA A 84 17.67 1.87 8.03
C ALA A 84 17.70 0.50 8.73
N THR A 85 16.53 -0.08 9.02
CA THR A 85 16.46 -1.41 9.63
C THR A 85 16.86 -2.54 8.70
N LEU A 86 16.63 -2.41 7.39
CA LEU A 86 17.06 -3.39 6.39
C LEU A 86 18.59 -3.38 6.19
N ALA A 87 19.30 -2.34 6.65
CA ALA A 87 20.75 -2.28 6.54
C ALA A 87 21.48 -3.36 7.35
N SER A 88 20.86 -3.87 8.42
CA SER A 88 21.40 -5.00 9.20
C SER A 88 21.14 -6.36 8.55
N LYS A 89 20.33 -6.42 7.50
CA LYS A 89 19.93 -7.66 6.84
C LYS A 89 20.95 -8.09 5.79
N PRO A 90 21.39 -9.37 5.79
CA PRO A 90 22.23 -9.89 4.73
C PRO A 90 21.57 -9.71 3.36
N LYS A 91 20.29 -10.09 3.26
CA LYS A 91 19.48 -10.00 2.05
C LYS A 91 17.99 -9.94 2.40
N ALA A 92 17.27 -8.99 1.83
CA ALA A 92 15.86 -8.76 2.11
C ALA A 92 15.10 -8.40 0.82
N LEU A 93 13.89 -8.93 0.68
CA LEU A 93 12.99 -8.62 -0.42
C LEU A 93 11.77 -7.87 0.11
N VAL A 94 11.65 -6.60 -0.24
CA VAL A 94 10.46 -5.79 0.09
C VAL A 94 9.47 -5.90 -1.06
N TYR A 95 8.23 -6.25 -0.75
CA TYR A 95 7.11 -6.28 -1.69
C TYR A 95 6.07 -5.22 -1.33
N LEU A 96 5.91 -4.24 -2.20
CA LEU A 96 4.89 -3.20 -2.15
C LEU A 96 3.63 -3.72 -2.84
N PHE A 97 2.53 -3.82 -2.10
CA PHE A 97 1.30 -4.40 -2.63
C PHE A 97 0.04 -3.68 -2.16
N THR A 98 -1.05 -3.88 -2.92
CA THR A 98 -2.39 -3.44 -2.56
C THR A 98 -3.24 -4.65 -2.18
N GLU A 99 -3.81 -4.62 -0.98
CA GLU A 99 -4.70 -5.67 -0.50
C GLU A 99 -5.94 -5.80 -1.38
N GLY A 100 -6.33 -7.04 -1.71
CA GLY A 100 -7.49 -7.28 -2.58
C GLY A 100 -7.26 -6.94 -4.06
N CYS A 101 -6.02 -6.68 -4.48
CA CYS A 101 -5.70 -6.56 -5.90
C CYS A 101 -6.00 -7.87 -6.66
N THR A 102 -6.71 -7.76 -7.76
CA THR A 102 -7.13 -8.89 -8.61
C THR A 102 -6.42 -8.94 -9.96
N SER A 103 -5.52 -8.00 -10.25
CA SER A 103 -4.74 -8.03 -11.48
C SER A 103 -3.80 -9.23 -11.47
N SER A 104 -3.47 -9.76 -12.66
CA SER A 104 -2.44 -10.79 -12.84
C SER A 104 -1.08 -10.40 -12.27
N ASN A 105 -0.86 -9.09 -12.12
CA ASN A 105 0.39 -8.51 -11.68
C ASN A 105 0.47 -8.46 -10.14
N CYS A 106 -0.58 -8.82 -9.43
CA CYS A 106 -0.57 -8.89 -7.98
C CYS A 106 -0.41 -10.35 -7.55
N LEU A 107 0.85 -10.75 -7.31
CA LEU A 107 1.13 -12.12 -6.89
C LEU A 107 0.73 -12.35 -5.43
N PRO A 108 0.28 -13.58 -5.09
CA PRO A 108 0.06 -13.98 -3.71
C PRO A 108 1.32 -13.82 -2.85
N LEU A 109 1.16 -13.45 -1.58
CA LEU A 109 2.29 -13.31 -0.65
C LEU A 109 3.09 -14.61 -0.51
N SER A 110 2.43 -15.77 -0.58
CA SER A 110 3.07 -17.08 -0.58
C SER A 110 4.03 -17.27 -1.75
N THR A 111 3.67 -16.81 -2.96
CA THR A 111 4.52 -16.84 -4.15
C THR A 111 5.75 -15.97 -3.96
N ILE A 112 5.56 -14.76 -3.43
CA ILE A 112 6.65 -13.83 -3.14
C ILE A 112 7.58 -14.37 -2.06
N GLY A 113 7.03 -14.95 -0.99
CA GLY A 113 7.79 -15.59 0.06
C GLY A 113 8.63 -16.76 -0.47
N ALA A 114 8.03 -17.64 -1.28
CA ALA A 114 8.76 -18.75 -1.90
C ALA A 114 9.92 -18.25 -2.78
N TYR A 115 9.69 -17.19 -3.57
CA TYR A 115 10.76 -16.57 -4.36
C TYR A 115 11.86 -15.96 -3.48
N ALA A 116 11.50 -15.21 -2.44
CA ALA A 116 12.46 -14.62 -1.50
C ALA A 116 13.36 -15.71 -0.89
N HIS A 117 12.75 -16.79 -0.39
CA HIS A 117 13.49 -17.93 0.18
C HIS A 117 14.40 -18.61 -0.85
N LYS A 118 13.93 -18.79 -2.10
CA LYS A 118 14.73 -19.36 -3.20
C LYS A 118 16.01 -18.57 -3.44
N ILE A 119 15.98 -17.24 -3.31
CA ILE A 119 17.16 -16.38 -3.52
C ILE A 119 17.93 -16.06 -2.23
N GLY A 120 17.58 -16.71 -1.10
CA GLY A 120 18.20 -16.50 0.20
C GLY A 120 17.88 -15.14 0.84
N ALA A 121 16.74 -14.54 0.47
CA ALA A 121 16.25 -13.28 1.02
C ALA A 121 15.15 -13.51 2.08
N GLU A 122 15.09 -12.62 3.06
CA GLU A 122 13.96 -12.52 3.98
C GLU A 122 12.84 -11.65 3.38
N PRO A 123 11.58 -12.13 3.31
CA PRO A 123 10.49 -11.37 2.72
C PRO A 123 9.89 -10.34 3.70
N TYR A 124 9.64 -9.13 3.22
CA TYR A 124 8.90 -8.08 3.93
C TYR A 124 7.75 -7.57 3.07
N TYR A 125 6.52 -7.75 3.54
CA TYR A 125 5.31 -7.35 2.83
C TYR A 125 4.83 -5.99 3.34
N VAL A 126 4.75 -5.00 2.45
CA VAL A 126 4.34 -3.64 2.77
C VAL A 126 3.06 -3.32 1.99
N ALA A 127 1.95 -3.24 2.72
CA ALA A 127 0.68 -2.80 2.17
C ALA A 127 0.68 -1.27 1.97
N ILE A 128 0.42 -0.83 0.75
CA ILE A 128 0.45 0.60 0.39
C ILE A 128 -0.68 1.37 1.10
N ASP A 129 -1.90 0.85 1.03
CA ASP A 129 -3.08 1.40 1.70
C ASP A 129 -3.57 0.49 2.84
N LEU A 130 -4.21 1.08 3.84
CA LEU A 130 -4.86 0.32 4.91
C LEU A 130 -6.23 -0.19 4.46
N MET A 131 -6.42 -1.51 4.53
CA MET A 131 -7.68 -2.15 4.22
C MET A 131 -8.09 -3.15 5.32
N PRO A 132 -9.39 -3.32 5.60
CA PRO A 132 -9.87 -4.32 6.57
C PRO A 132 -9.32 -5.74 6.33
N GLY A 133 -9.06 -6.11 5.07
CA GLY A 133 -8.48 -7.40 4.69
C GLY A 133 -7.12 -7.67 5.33
N LEU A 134 -6.29 -6.65 5.53
CA LEU A 134 -4.95 -6.79 6.11
C LEU A 134 -4.97 -7.41 7.50
N LEU A 135 -5.98 -7.04 8.31
CA LEU A 135 -6.13 -7.50 9.69
C LEU A 135 -6.53 -8.98 9.82
N ARG A 136 -6.79 -9.64 8.68
CA ARG A 136 -7.11 -11.07 8.57
C ARG A 136 -5.97 -11.91 7.99
N ARG A 137 -4.86 -11.27 7.58
CA ARG A 137 -3.69 -11.95 7.03
C ARG A 137 -2.98 -12.76 8.11
N THR A 138 -2.44 -13.91 7.70
CA THR A 138 -1.64 -14.80 8.55
C THR A 138 -0.17 -14.41 8.53
N GLU A 139 0.27 -13.72 7.49
CA GLU A 139 1.62 -13.19 7.36
C GLU A 139 1.78 -11.90 8.19
N PRO A 140 2.98 -11.63 8.71
CA PRO A 140 3.29 -10.32 9.27
C PRO A 140 3.34 -9.26 8.17
N ILE A 141 2.45 -8.26 8.25
CA ILE A 141 2.33 -7.19 7.25
C ILE A 141 2.73 -5.84 7.86
N LEU A 142 3.58 -5.11 7.13
CA LEU A 142 3.84 -3.69 7.33
C LEU A 142 2.85 -2.86 6.51
N SER A 143 2.65 -1.61 6.88
CA SER A 143 1.97 -0.63 6.02
C SER A 143 2.70 0.71 6.04
N ILE A 144 2.37 1.60 5.11
CA ILE A 144 3.01 2.91 5.02
C ILE A 144 2.47 3.84 6.13
N ASP A 145 3.36 4.47 6.89
CA ASP A 145 3.01 5.56 7.79
C ASP A 145 2.70 6.84 7.00
N TYR A 146 1.49 6.92 6.46
CA TYR A 146 1.02 8.11 5.74
C TYR A 146 1.04 9.39 6.61
N THR A 147 0.98 9.24 7.94
CA THR A 147 0.98 10.39 8.86
C THR A 147 2.34 11.07 8.92
N HIS A 148 3.43 10.32 8.72
CA HIS A 148 4.78 10.84 8.61
C HIS A 148 4.92 11.83 7.45
N TYR A 149 4.26 11.56 6.32
CA TYR A 149 4.32 12.40 5.12
C TYR A 149 3.30 13.55 5.09
N GLY A 150 2.50 13.72 6.15
CA GLY A 150 1.56 14.83 6.28
C GLY A 150 0.39 14.81 5.28
N THR A 151 0.16 13.69 4.58
CA THR A 151 -0.87 13.58 3.55
C THR A 151 -1.62 12.26 3.63
N LYS A 152 -2.90 12.28 3.26
CA LYS A 152 -3.74 11.08 3.16
C LYS A 152 -3.87 10.58 1.73
N TRP A 153 -3.37 11.33 0.75
CA TRP A 153 -3.51 11.02 -0.67
C TRP A 153 -2.47 9.99 -1.10
N HIS A 154 -2.94 8.93 -1.76
CA HIS A 154 -2.17 7.76 -2.14
C HIS A 154 -0.86 8.14 -2.85
N ASP A 155 -0.97 8.79 -4.00
CA ASP A 155 0.17 9.15 -4.84
C ASP A 155 1.24 9.91 -4.04
N SER A 156 0.82 10.87 -3.22
CA SER A 156 1.74 11.72 -2.46
C SER A 156 2.52 10.98 -1.38
N PHE A 157 1.87 10.17 -0.54
CA PHE A 157 2.61 9.44 0.50
C PHE A 157 3.36 8.24 -0.09
N TYR A 158 2.85 7.63 -1.15
CA TYR A 158 3.50 6.51 -1.82
C TYR A 158 4.80 6.95 -2.48
N GLU A 159 4.78 8.06 -3.23
CA GLU A 159 5.97 8.65 -3.84
C GLU A 159 7.02 9.01 -2.77
N ALA A 160 6.59 9.67 -1.69
CA ALA A 160 7.50 10.02 -0.60
C ALA A 160 8.11 8.78 0.08
N PHE A 161 7.30 7.74 0.31
CA PHE A 161 7.78 6.48 0.87
C PHE A 161 8.77 5.76 -0.02
N VAL A 162 8.49 5.67 -1.33
CA VAL A 162 9.40 5.07 -2.31
C VAL A 162 10.72 5.85 -2.35
N LYS A 163 10.65 7.18 -2.33
CA LYS A 163 11.83 8.04 -2.29
C LYS A 163 12.67 7.81 -1.05
N ASP A 164 12.07 7.71 0.12
CA ASP A 164 12.80 7.43 1.36
C ASP A 164 13.40 6.02 1.37
N LEU A 165 12.64 5.02 0.90
CA LEU A 165 13.05 3.62 0.87
C LEU A 165 14.20 3.40 -0.12
N THR A 166 14.16 4.06 -1.29
CA THR A 166 15.05 3.75 -2.41
C THR A 166 16.03 4.84 -2.81
N GLY A 167 15.75 6.09 -2.44
CA GLY A 167 16.44 7.27 -2.97
C GLY A 167 16.05 7.63 -4.41
N ARG A 168 15.11 6.90 -5.04
CA ARG A 168 14.64 7.13 -6.42
C ARG A 168 13.26 7.79 -6.42
N SER A 169 12.92 8.53 -7.47
CA SER A 169 11.56 9.05 -7.66
C SER A 169 10.66 7.99 -8.31
N THR A 170 9.34 8.02 -8.06
CA THR A 170 8.37 7.09 -8.68
C THR A 170 8.14 7.37 -10.17
N ASN A 171 8.61 8.51 -10.68
CA ASN A 171 8.50 8.89 -12.08
C ASN A 171 9.54 8.19 -12.97
N GLU A 172 10.51 7.49 -12.38
CA GLU A 172 11.62 6.88 -13.11
C GLU A 172 11.36 5.41 -13.47
N GLU A 173 10.74 4.61 -12.60
CA GLU A 173 10.49 3.19 -12.83
C GLU A 173 9.27 2.69 -12.01
N HIS A 174 8.36 1.95 -12.65
CA HIS A 174 7.30 1.23 -11.94
C HIS A 174 7.85 -0.11 -11.42
N PHE A 175 7.92 -0.26 -10.10
CA PHE A 175 8.33 -1.50 -9.44
C PHE A 175 7.39 -1.83 -8.28
N SER A 176 7.28 -3.11 -7.95
CA SER A 176 6.58 -3.60 -6.76
C SER A 176 7.53 -4.36 -5.83
N LEU A 177 8.72 -4.73 -6.29
CA LEU A 177 9.71 -5.50 -5.55
C LEU A 177 11.04 -4.72 -5.46
N VAL A 178 11.62 -4.70 -4.26
CA VAL A 178 12.93 -4.10 -4.00
C VAL A 178 13.81 -5.11 -3.28
N LEU A 179 14.90 -5.53 -3.94
CA LEU A 179 15.89 -6.43 -3.36
C LEU A 179 17.02 -5.61 -2.72
N PHE A 180 17.21 -5.82 -1.42
CA PHE A 180 18.30 -5.28 -0.64
C PHE A 180 19.35 -6.35 -0.35
N GLU A 181 20.63 -5.99 -0.42
CA GLU A 181 21.75 -6.76 0.15
C GLU A 181 22.60 -5.83 1.01
N ARG A 182 22.72 -6.16 2.30
CA ARG A 182 23.47 -5.37 3.29
C ARG A 182 23.17 -3.87 3.23
N GLY A 183 21.87 -3.53 3.15
CA GLY A 183 21.36 -2.15 3.08
C GLY A 183 21.47 -1.45 1.72
N ARG A 184 22.02 -2.09 0.69
CA ARG A 184 22.08 -1.53 -0.67
C ARG A 184 21.01 -2.16 -1.54
N ILE A 185 20.40 -1.35 -2.40
CA ILE A 185 19.46 -1.84 -3.41
C ILE A 185 20.26 -2.49 -4.52
N VAL A 186 20.01 -3.78 -4.73
CA VAL A 186 20.62 -4.55 -5.80
C VAL A 186 19.74 -4.54 -7.04
N ARG A 187 18.42 -4.61 -6.86
CA ARG A 187 17.45 -4.63 -7.95
C ARG A 187 16.10 -4.09 -7.52
N THR A 188 15.46 -3.34 -8.40
CA THR A 188 14.03 -3.02 -8.40
C THR A 188 13.39 -3.72 -9.58
N PHE A 189 12.23 -4.34 -9.38
CA PHE A 189 11.55 -5.08 -10.44
C PHE A 189 10.06 -5.23 -10.14
N THR A 190 9.32 -5.67 -11.14
CA THR A 190 7.90 -5.99 -11.05
C THR A 190 7.69 -7.47 -10.78
N THR A 191 6.49 -7.79 -10.32
CA THR A 191 5.97 -9.15 -10.20
C THR A 191 5.81 -9.85 -11.54
N GLU A 192 5.60 -9.11 -12.64
CA GLU A 192 5.54 -9.69 -13.99
C GLU A 192 6.87 -10.34 -14.38
N GLU A 193 7.99 -9.71 -14.01
CA GLU A 193 9.34 -10.24 -14.26
C GLU A 193 9.63 -11.55 -13.47
N LEU A 194 8.80 -11.91 -12.49
CA LEU A 194 8.92 -13.20 -11.80
C LEU A 194 8.21 -14.35 -12.52
N LEU A 195 7.32 -14.03 -13.46
CA LEU A 195 6.54 -15.01 -14.22
C LEU A 195 7.17 -15.37 -15.57
N GLN A 196 8.25 -14.67 -15.95
CA GLN A 196 9.05 -14.90 -17.15
C GLN A 196 10.21 -15.86 -16.87
#